data_AF-A0AB39BBF5-F1
#
_entry.id   AF-A0AB39BBF5-F1
#
_cell.length_a   1.000
_cell.length_b   1.000
_cell.length_c   1.000
_cell.angle_alpha   90.00
_cell.angle_beta   90.00
_cell.angle_gamma   90.00
#
_symmetry.space_group_name_H-M   'P 1'
#
loop_
_entity.id
_entity.type
_entity.pdbx_description
1 polymer ?
#
loop_
_entity_poly.entity_id
_entity_poly.type
_entity_poly.pdbx_seq_one_letter_code
_entity_poly.pdbx_strand_id
1 'polypeptide(L)'
;MARSGVLYLHVAQAATQLVAAGHNPTIDSIRVALGGTGSKSTIAPLLKRWKAAHPGTLAQAELGLPAELVLALKGLYEKVQAEAAVQLQQAVAAHQAEADALQEQLQQAFVERDAQLSVQEQQAQALAVATTRSQGLADTLQRQEIALASLGSEKTGLEQRLADRAAEAAALTRQLQQAREQFEHYQASVAQQRSDERQATEQRQQRLEHELAALRQRLLAQQTRLGELQAQEQRLVQDHDRLESTLLTTQATLAQSQIAHEHVLLQFTDLQQSHQALEQRHGQGEQRLAETRTYLAVNERERSLLAERLSQTESQLSQLATEKQLLVQDNAVLSSQLAESRAMKPKTC
;
A
#
# COMPACT_ATOMS: atom_id res chain seq x y z
N MET A 1 -29.00 140.12 157.35
CA MET A 1 -27.89 139.22 157.73
C MET A 1 -27.19 138.73 156.46
N ALA A 2 -25.88 138.92 156.34
CA ALA A 2 -25.10 138.63 155.14
C ALA A 2 -25.15 137.12 154.79
N ARG A 3 -25.50 136.77 153.55
CA ARG A 3 -25.47 135.39 153.03
C ARG A 3 -24.09 135.11 152.41
N SER A 4 -23.44 134.03 152.83
CA SER A 4 -22.16 133.54 152.29
C SER A 4 -22.27 133.15 150.81
N GLY A 5 -21.36 133.62 149.96
CA GLY A 5 -21.32 133.29 148.53
C GLY A 5 -20.83 131.86 148.23
N VAL A 6 -21.21 131.32 147.06
CA VAL A 6 -20.83 129.97 146.59
C VAL A 6 -19.33 129.91 146.24
N LEU A 7 -18.63 128.88 146.74
CA LEU A 7 -17.19 128.64 146.55
C LEU A 7 -16.90 127.56 145.48
N TYR A 8 -15.70 127.59 144.89
CA TYR A 8 -15.25 126.62 143.87
C TYR A 8 -15.38 125.16 144.31
N LEU A 9 -15.04 124.85 145.57
CA LEU A 9 -15.08 123.48 146.10
C LEU A 9 -16.47 122.85 146.01
N HIS A 10 -17.52 123.63 146.28
CA HIS A 10 -18.90 123.17 146.20
C HIS A 10 -19.29 122.84 144.74
N VAL A 11 -18.90 123.69 143.78
CA VAL A 11 -19.12 123.44 142.34
C VAL A 11 -18.34 122.21 141.87
N ALA A 12 -17.10 122.05 142.33
CA ALA A 12 -16.25 120.91 141.97
C ALA A 12 -16.79 119.58 142.53
N GLN A 13 -17.25 119.54 143.78
CA GLN A 13 -17.87 118.34 144.36
C GLN A 13 -19.17 117.97 143.63
N ALA A 14 -20.06 118.94 143.38
CA ALA A 14 -21.29 118.71 142.64
C ALA A 14 -21.01 118.22 141.21
N ALA A 15 -20.01 118.79 140.52
CA ALA A 15 -19.61 118.36 139.19
C ALA A 15 -19.06 116.93 139.18
N THR A 16 -18.25 116.57 140.18
CA THR A 16 -17.64 115.24 140.30
C THR A 16 -18.69 114.16 140.58
N GLN A 17 -19.68 114.44 141.44
CA GLN A 17 -20.78 113.53 141.70
C GLN A 17 -21.66 113.31 140.46
N LEU A 18 -21.96 114.36 139.71
CA LEU A 18 -22.73 114.25 138.47
C LEU A 18 -22.01 113.38 137.43
N VAL A 19 -20.70 113.54 137.29
CA VAL A 19 -19.90 112.69 136.38
C VAL A 19 -19.81 111.24 136.86
N ALA A 20 -19.65 110.98 138.16
CA ALA A 20 -19.68 109.62 138.69
C ALA A 20 -21.03 108.92 138.47
N ALA A 21 -22.12 109.69 138.44
CA ALA A 21 -23.45 109.22 138.07
C ALA A 21 -23.68 109.17 136.54
N GLY A 22 -22.67 109.42 135.72
CA GLY A 22 -22.75 109.37 134.25
C GLY A 22 -23.43 110.58 133.59
N HIS A 23 -23.68 111.67 134.32
CA HIS A 23 -24.35 112.87 133.81
C HIS A 23 -23.36 114.01 133.55
N ASN A 24 -23.52 114.73 132.43
CA ASN A 24 -22.66 115.87 132.11
C ASN A 24 -23.00 117.07 133.01
N PRO A 25 -22.07 117.56 133.84
CA PRO A 25 -22.35 118.67 134.74
C PRO A 25 -22.56 119.96 133.93
N THR A 26 -23.80 120.44 133.92
CA THR A 26 -24.21 121.71 133.34
C THR A 26 -24.43 122.74 134.45
N ILE A 27 -24.51 124.03 134.09
CA ILE A 27 -24.66 125.09 135.09
C ILE A 27 -25.95 124.89 135.90
N ASP A 28 -27.03 124.47 135.24
CA ASP A 28 -28.33 124.25 135.89
C ASP A 28 -28.31 122.97 136.75
N SER A 29 -27.67 121.87 136.31
CA SER A 29 -27.57 120.64 137.11
C SER A 29 -26.72 120.83 138.36
N ILE A 30 -25.65 121.64 138.30
CA ILE A 30 -24.86 122.01 139.48
C ILE A 30 -25.66 122.91 140.41
N ARG A 31 -26.43 123.85 139.87
CA ARG A 31 -27.28 124.71 140.69
C ARG A 31 -28.33 123.91 141.46
N VAL A 32 -28.92 122.89 140.85
CA VAL A 32 -29.84 121.94 141.52
C VAL A 32 -29.10 121.17 142.62
N ALA A 33 -27.92 120.62 142.31
CA ALA A 33 -27.10 119.89 143.29
C ALA A 33 -26.63 120.76 144.47
N LEU A 34 -26.52 122.08 144.28
CA LEU A 34 -26.19 123.06 145.33
C LEU A 34 -27.44 123.65 146.03
N GLY A 35 -28.60 122.98 145.93
CA GLY A 35 -29.82 123.37 146.62
C GLY A 35 -30.44 124.67 146.10
N GLY A 36 -30.26 124.98 144.82
CA GLY A 36 -30.79 126.18 144.17
C GLY A 36 -30.02 127.47 144.45
N THR A 37 -28.87 127.38 145.13
CA THR A 37 -28.05 128.55 145.52
C THR A 37 -26.92 128.85 144.53
N GLY A 38 -26.49 130.12 144.47
CA GLY A 38 -25.48 130.62 143.52
C GLY A 38 -26.09 131.17 142.23
N SER A 39 -25.70 132.36 141.82
CA SER A 39 -26.13 132.93 140.53
C SER A 39 -25.48 132.17 139.36
N LYS A 40 -26.17 132.12 138.21
CA LYS A 40 -25.63 131.54 136.97
C LYS A 40 -24.26 132.14 136.63
N SER A 41 -24.08 133.44 136.90
CA SER A 41 -22.82 134.17 136.74
C SER A 41 -21.69 133.75 137.69
N THR A 42 -22.01 133.19 138.86
CA THR A 42 -21.01 132.69 139.83
C THR A 42 -20.63 131.24 139.54
N ILE A 43 -21.60 130.40 139.18
CA ILE A 43 -21.37 128.97 138.92
C ILE A 43 -20.63 128.76 137.58
N ALA A 44 -20.97 129.52 136.54
CA ALA A 44 -20.40 129.36 135.21
C ALA A 44 -18.85 129.42 135.15
N PRO A 45 -18.17 130.44 135.72
CA PRO A 45 -16.70 130.49 135.69
C PRO A 45 -16.05 129.37 136.54
N LEU A 46 -16.68 128.97 137.65
CA LEU A 46 -16.19 127.89 138.51
C LEU A 46 -16.34 126.52 137.84
N LEU A 47 -17.48 126.25 137.20
CA LEU A 47 -17.70 125.02 136.44
C LEU A 47 -16.78 124.94 135.22
N LYS A 48 -16.57 126.07 134.52
CA LYS A 48 -15.62 126.14 133.41
C LYS A 48 -14.20 125.80 133.87
N ARG A 49 -13.77 126.33 135.02
CA ARG A 49 -12.48 126.01 135.62
C ARG A 49 -12.36 124.52 136.03
N TRP A 50 -13.44 123.90 136.51
CA TRP A 50 -13.46 122.47 136.82
C TRP A 50 -13.39 121.58 135.55
N LYS A 51 -14.17 121.90 134.51
CA LYS A 51 -14.13 121.17 133.23
C LYS A 51 -12.77 121.24 132.55
N ALA A 52 -12.10 122.39 132.60
CA ALA A 52 -10.75 122.54 132.06
C ALA A 52 -9.70 121.67 132.77
N ALA A 53 -9.90 121.38 134.06
CA ALA A 53 -8.99 120.53 134.85
C ALA A 53 -9.25 119.01 134.66
N HIS A 54 -10.37 118.61 134.05
CA HIS A 54 -10.76 117.20 133.89
C HIS A 54 -11.21 116.85 132.45
N PRO A 55 -10.33 116.99 131.43
CA PRO A 55 -10.69 116.78 130.03
C PRO A 55 -10.96 115.30 129.65
N GLY A 56 -10.28 114.33 130.27
CA GLY A 56 -10.39 112.91 129.93
C GLY A 56 -11.68 112.22 130.39
N THR A 57 -12.30 112.70 131.47
CA THR A 57 -13.56 112.18 132.02
C THR A 57 -14.80 112.61 131.22
N LEU A 58 -14.69 113.62 130.36
CA LEU A 58 -15.80 114.07 129.50
C LEU A 58 -15.97 113.18 128.25
N ALA A 59 -14.90 112.63 127.67
CA ALA A 59 -14.99 111.75 126.50
C ALA A 59 -15.68 110.40 126.78
N GLN A 60 -15.59 109.88 128.01
CA GLN A 60 -16.33 108.69 128.45
C GLN A 60 -17.81 108.98 128.78
N ALA A 61 -18.14 110.22 129.13
CA ALA A 61 -19.51 110.63 129.43
C ALA A 61 -20.30 111.09 128.17
N GLU A 62 -19.61 111.56 127.11
CA GLU A 62 -20.24 112.07 125.88
C GLU A 62 -20.87 111.00 124.98
N LEU A 63 -20.45 109.73 125.08
CA LEU A 63 -21.07 108.60 124.36
C LEU A 63 -22.22 107.93 125.13
N GLY A 64 -22.45 108.31 126.40
CA GLY A 64 -23.56 107.81 127.23
C GLY A 64 -23.63 106.29 127.44
N LEU A 65 -22.60 105.54 127.02
CA LEU A 65 -22.57 104.07 127.02
C LEU A 65 -21.48 103.56 127.97
N PRO A 66 -21.77 102.58 128.84
CA PRO A 66 -20.79 101.99 129.74
C PRO A 66 -19.55 101.45 129.00
N ALA A 67 -18.35 101.64 129.57
CA ALA A 67 -17.08 101.18 128.95
C ALA A 67 -17.07 99.66 128.66
N GLU A 68 -17.82 98.88 129.43
CA GLU A 68 -18.02 97.43 129.24
C GLU A 68 -18.70 97.08 127.91
N LEU A 69 -19.64 97.94 127.45
CA LEU A 69 -20.39 97.73 126.21
C LEU A 69 -19.52 97.97 124.96
N VAL A 70 -18.64 98.98 124.99
CA VAL A 70 -17.70 99.25 123.90
C VAL A 70 -16.67 98.13 123.75
N LEU A 71 -16.17 97.58 124.86
CA LEU A 71 -15.28 96.41 124.86
C LEU A 71 -15.98 95.15 124.35
N ALA A 72 -17.24 94.91 124.76
CA ALA A 72 -18.02 93.77 124.29
C ALA A 72 -18.30 93.84 122.78
N LEU A 73 -18.63 95.03 122.25
CA LEU A 73 -18.83 95.25 120.81
C LEU A 73 -17.53 95.06 120.02
N LYS A 74 -16.39 95.53 120.53
CA LYS A 74 -15.09 95.31 119.90
C LYS A 74 -14.71 93.83 119.88
N GLY A 75 -14.91 93.11 120.98
CA GLY A 75 -14.70 91.66 121.06
C GLY A 75 -15.65 90.86 120.17
N LEU A 76 -16.90 91.29 120.02
CA LEU A 76 -17.85 90.70 119.07
C LEU A 76 -17.41 90.93 117.62
N TYR A 77 -16.97 92.14 117.28
CA TYR A 77 -16.43 92.44 115.95
C TYR A 77 -15.17 91.62 115.64
N GLU A 78 -14.24 91.50 116.59
CA GLU A 78 -13.04 90.67 116.45
C GLU A 78 -13.38 89.18 116.32
N LYS A 79 -14.38 88.68 117.05
CA LYS A 79 -14.89 87.30 116.89
C LYS A 79 -15.55 87.08 115.53
N VAL A 80 -16.40 87.99 115.07
CA VAL A 80 -17.04 87.91 113.76
C VAL A 80 -15.99 87.98 112.65
N GLN A 81 -14.96 88.81 112.78
CA GLN A 81 -13.84 88.87 111.84
C GLN A 81 -13.03 87.58 111.84
N ALA A 82 -12.76 87.00 113.02
CA ALA A 82 -12.05 85.72 113.13
C ALA A 82 -12.88 84.56 112.55
N GLU A 83 -14.18 84.50 112.84
CA GLU A 83 -15.09 83.50 112.28
C GLU A 83 -15.25 83.65 110.76
N ALA A 84 -15.37 84.88 110.25
CA ALA A 84 -15.40 85.14 108.80
C ALA A 84 -14.07 84.77 108.13
N ALA A 85 -12.93 85.03 108.79
CA ALA A 85 -11.63 84.61 108.29
C ALA A 85 -11.48 83.08 108.25
N VAL A 86 -11.98 82.37 109.27
CA VAL A 86 -12.00 80.90 109.30
C VAL A 86 -12.91 80.33 108.22
N GLN A 87 -14.11 80.88 108.05
CA GLN A 87 -15.03 80.45 106.98
C GLN A 87 -14.47 80.73 105.59
N LEU A 88 -13.80 81.87 105.39
CA LEU A 88 -13.12 82.19 104.14
C LEU A 88 -11.98 81.22 103.87
N GLN A 89 -11.16 80.90 104.88
CA GLN A 89 -10.08 79.92 104.74
C GLN A 89 -10.63 78.52 104.41
N GLN A 90 -11.72 78.11 105.06
CA GLN A 90 -12.38 76.83 104.77
C GLN A 90 -12.96 76.80 103.35
N ALA A 91 -13.60 77.88 102.90
CA ALA A 91 -14.14 77.98 101.55
C ALA A 91 -13.03 78.00 100.48
N VAL A 92 -11.93 78.71 100.73
CA VAL A 92 -10.75 78.71 99.84
C VAL A 92 -10.11 77.33 99.79
N ALA A 93 -9.94 76.66 100.93
CA ALA A 93 -9.37 75.31 100.98
C ALA A 93 -10.28 74.28 100.28
N ALA A 94 -11.60 74.36 100.49
CA ALA A 94 -12.57 73.50 99.80
C ALA A 94 -12.55 73.74 98.29
N HIS A 95 -12.53 75.00 97.85
CA HIS A 95 -12.46 75.34 96.43
C HIS A 95 -11.14 74.92 95.80
N GLN A 96 -10.02 75.05 96.50
CA GLN A 96 -8.72 74.54 96.06
C GLN A 96 -8.74 73.02 95.90
N ALA A 97 -9.30 72.29 96.88
CA ALA A 97 -9.43 70.84 96.79
C ALA A 97 -10.34 70.40 95.62
N GLU A 98 -11.44 71.12 95.36
CA GLU A 98 -12.30 70.88 94.20
C GLU A 98 -11.60 71.19 92.88
N ALA A 99 -10.85 72.30 92.81
CA ALA A 99 -10.08 72.68 91.63
C ALA A 99 -8.98 71.66 91.32
N ASP A 100 -8.25 71.21 92.34
CA ASP A 100 -7.22 70.18 92.21
C ASP A 100 -7.83 68.85 91.75
N ALA A 101 -8.96 68.44 92.33
CA ALA A 101 -9.67 67.22 91.92
C ALA A 101 -10.19 67.29 90.48
N LEU A 102 -10.75 68.44 90.06
CA LEU A 102 -11.17 68.65 88.67
C LEU A 102 -9.98 68.67 87.71
N GLN A 103 -8.85 69.24 88.13
CA GLN A 103 -7.63 69.28 87.33
C GLN A 103 -7.04 67.88 87.16
N GLU A 104 -7.07 67.04 88.20
CA GLU A 104 -6.68 65.63 88.12
C GLU A 104 -7.61 64.83 87.20
N GLN A 105 -8.93 65.03 87.31
CA GLN A 105 -9.91 64.39 86.40
C GLN A 105 -9.70 64.80 84.95
N LEU A 106 -9.42 66.08 84.68
CA LEU A 106 -9.10 66.55 83.33
C LEU A 106 -7.82 65.92 82.80
N GLN A 107 -6.78 65.82 83.62
CA GLN A 107 -5.54 65.15 83.23
C GLN A 107 -5.78 63.68 82.91
N GLN A 108 -6.52 62.96 83.75
CA GLN A 108 -6.89 61.56 83.50
C GLN A 108 -7.67 61.41 82.19
N ALA A 109 -8.68 62.27 81.95
CA ALA A 109 -9.46 62.25 80.72
C ALA A 109 -8.61 62.54 79.46
N PHE A 110 -7.61 63.44 79.56
CA PHE A 110 -6.68 63.67 78.45
C PHE A 110 -5.79 62.46 78.18
N VAL A 111 -5.25 61.81 79.23
CA VAL A 111 -4.45 60.59 79.05
C VAL A 111 -5.27 59.46 78.44
N GLU A 112 -6.51 59.25 78.91
CA GLU A 112 -7.41 58.24 78.34
C GLU A 112 -7.76 58.53 76.89
N ARG A 113 -8.07 59.78 76.54
CA ARG A 113 -8.32 60.21 75.16
C ARG A 113 -7.10 59.94 74.27
N ASP A 114 -5.91 60.30 74.73
CA ASP A 114 -4.68 60.13 73.94
C ASP A 114 -4.35 58.65 73.74
N ALA A 115 -4.57 57.82 74.76
CA ALA A 115 -4.47 56.37 74.64
C ALA A 115 -5.48 55.79 73.64
N GLN A 116 -6.73 56.24 73.68
CA GLN A 116 -7.77 55.84 72.72
C GLN A 116 -7.44 56.24 71.29
N LEU A 117 -6.97 57.48 71.08
CA LEU A 117 -6.53 57.95 69.76
C LEU A 117 -5.36 57.12 69.23
N SER A 118 -4.36 56.82 70.07
CA SER A 118 -3.24 55.96 69.69
C SER A 118 -3.69 54.56 69.27
N VAL A 119 -4.61 53.94 70.03
CA VAL A 119 -5.18 52.63 69.68
C VAL A 119 -5.98 52.71 68.37
N GLN A 120 -6.75 53.77 68.17
CA GLN A 120 -7.55 53.96 66.95
C GLN A 120 -6.65 54.14 65.71
N GLU A 121 -5.54 54.89 65.84
CA GLU A 121 -4.55 55.03 64.78
C GLU A 121 -3.87 53.70 64.44
N GLN A 122 -3.47 52.92 65.44
CA GLN A 122 -2.89 51.58 65.24
C GLN A 122 -3.87 50.64 64.54
N GLN A 123 -5.15 50.64 64.94
CA GLN A 123 -6.18 49.84 64.30
C GLN A 123 -6.45 50.28 62.86
N ALA A 124 -6.49 51.58 62.59
CA ALA A 124 -6.65 52.11 61.24
C ALA A 124 -5.47 51.70 60.33
N GLN A 125 -4.24 51.77 60.84
CA GLN A 125 -3.06 51.30 60.11
C GLN A 125 -3.12 49.78 59.85
N ALA A 126 -3.48 48.98 60.86
CA ALA A 126 -3.61 47.53 60.69
C ALA A 126 -4.69 47.16 59.66
N LEU A 127 -5.84 47.86 59.67
CA LEU A 127 -6.91 47.68 58.70
C LEU A 127 -6.46 48.05 57.28
N ALA A 128 -5.72 49.17 57.13
CA ALA A 128 -5.18 49.57 55.84
C ALA A 128 -4.21 48.52 55.28
N VAL A 129 -3.28 48.03 56.10
CA VAL A 129 -2.34 46.95 55.71
C VAL A 129 -3.08 45.67 55.34
N ALA A 130 -4.08 45.26 56.13
CA ALA A 130 -4.89 44.07 55.85
C ALA A 130 -5.66 44.21 54.53
N THR A 131 -6.22 45.39 54.27
CA THR A 131 -6.96 45.70 53.04
C THR A 131 -6.06 45.62 51.81
N THR A 132 -4.89 46.27 51.85
CA THR A 132 -3.91 46.21 50.76
C THR A 132 -3.42 44.78 50.52
N ARG A 133 -3.18 44.00 51.59
CA ARG A 133 -2.80 42.59 51.46
C ARG A 133 -3.92 41.77 50.83
N SER A 134 -5.17 41.97 51.22
CA SER A 134 -6.33 41.26 50.65
C SER A 134 -6.51 41.59 49.17
N GLN A 135 -6.34 42.84 48.78
CA GLN A 135 -6.38 43.26 47.37
C GLN A 135 -5.25 42.61 46.57
N GLY A 136 -4.02 42.61 47.10
CA GLY A 136 -2.88 41.94 46.47
C GLY A 136 -3.11 40.44 46.29
N LEU A 137 -3.71 39.76 47.28
CA LEU A 137 -4.07 38.34 47.18
C LEU A 137 -5.14 38.11 46.11
N ALA A 138 -6.18 38.96 46.05
CA ALA A 138 -7.23 38.87 45.03
C ALA A 138 -6.65 39.04 43.61
N ASP A 139 -5.77 40.01 43.41
CA ASP A 139 -5.08 40.21 42.12
C ASP A 139 -4.22 39.00 41.73
N THR A 140 -3.50 38.40 42.69
CA THR A 140 -2.71 37.20 42.42
C THR A 140 -3.58 36.00 42.07
N LEU A 141 -4.72 35.82 42.74
CA LEU A 141 -5.68 34.75 42.46
C LEU A 141 -6.24 34.91 41.04
N GLN A 142 -6.68 36.11 40.68
CA GLN A 142 -7.20 36.40 39.34
C GLN A 142 -6.17 36.10 38.24
N ARG A 143 -4.90 36.48 38.45
CA ARG A 143 -3.81 36.16 37.50
C ARG A 143 -3.59 34.65 37.37
N GLN A 144 -3.67 33.91 38.46
CA GLN A 144 -3.53 32.45 38.45
C GLN A 144 -4.71 31.78 37.74
N GLU A 145 -5.94 32.24 37.96
CA GLU A 145 -7.14 31.73 37.27
C GLU A 145 -7.04 31.93 35.75
N ILE A 146 -6.61 33.11 35.30
CA ILE A 146 -6.39 33.39 33.88
C ILE A 146 -5.29 32.49 33.31
N ALA A 147 -4.18 32.31 34.04
CA ALA A 147 -3.09 31.44 33.61
C ALA A 147 -3.53 29.97 33.52
N LEU A 148 -4.30 29.47 34.49
CA LEU A 148 -4.86 28.12 34.47
C LEU A 148 -5.84 27.91 33.31
N ALA A 149 -6.69 28.89 33.03
CA ALA A 149 -7.59 28.83 31.87
C ALA A 149 -6.80 28.80 30.55
N SER A 150 -5.75 29.63 30.42
CA SER A 150 -4.88 29.63 29.24
C SER A 150 -4.18 28.29 29.06
N LEU A 151 -3.57 27.75 30.11
CA LEU A 151 -2.91 26.44 30.11
C LEU A 151 -3.90 25.31 29.79
N GLY A 152 -5.14 25.38 30.30
CA GLY A 152 -6.19 24.42 29.99
C GLY A 152 -6.60 24.43 28.51
N SER A 153 -6.69 25.62 27.92
CA SER A 153 -6.95 25.80 26.48
C SER A 153 -5.81 25.25 25.63
N GLU A 154 -4.56 25.59 25.98
CA GLU A 154 -3.36 25.08 25.29
C GLU A 154 -3.26 23.56 25.35
N LYS A 155 -3.48 22.97 26.53
CA LYS A 155 -3.52 21.51 26.71
C LYS A 155 -4.56 20.86 25.80
N THR A 156 -5.78 21.38 25.79
CA THR A 156 -6.86 20.86 24.94
C THR A 156 -6.50 20.94 23.46
N GLY A 157 -5.90 22.07 23.03
CA GLY A 157 -5.44 22.25 21.66
C GLY A 157 -4.31 21.29 21.27
N LEU A 158 -3.38 21.01 22.19
CA LEU A 158 -2.31 20.02 21.98
C LEU A 158 -2.85 18.60 21.92
N GLU A 159 -3.81 18.23 22.77
CA GLU A 159 -4.48 16.93 22.76
C GLU A 159 -5.23 16.69 21.44
N GLN A 160 -5.94 17.70 20.92
CA GLN A 160 -6.60 17.63 19.62
C GLN A 160 -5.58 17.41 18.49
N ARG A 161 -4.51 18.21 18.44
CA ARG A 161 -3.45 18.04 17.42
C ARG A 161 -2.79 16.68 17.50
N LEU A 162 -2.59 16.14 18.70
CA LEU A 162 -2.03 14.81 18.89
C LEU A 162 -2.98 13.72 18.40
N ALA A 163 -4.28 13.85 18.65
CA ALA A 163 -5.31 12.96 18.13
C ALA A 163 -5.37 12.99 16.60
N ASP A 164 -5.34 14.18 15.98
CA ASP A 164 -5.33 14.34 14.52
C ASP A 164 -4.10 13.67 13.90
N ARG A 165 -2.91 13.89 14.48
CA ARG A 165 -1.67 13.27 14.01
C ARG A 165 -1.67 11.75 14.17
N ALA A 166 -2.26 11.23 15.25
CA ALA A 166 -2.44 9.80 15.42
C ALA A 166 -3.39 9.21 14.36
N ALA A 167 -4.47 9.91 14.03
CA ALA A 167 -5.40 9.51 12.97
C ALA A 167 -4.75 9.54 11.59
N GLU A 168 -3.97 10.59 11.28
CA GLU A 168 -3.18 10.70 10.05
C GLU A 168 -2.17 9.55 9.93
N ALA A 169 -1.42 9.25 11.00
CA ALA A 169 -0.45 8.16 11.03
C ALA A 169 -1.13 6.79 10.81
N ALA A 170 -2.30 6.56 11.41
CA ALA A 170 -3.08 5.35 11.20
C ALA A 170 -3.64 5.25 9.77
N ALA A 171 -4.03 6.37 9.15
CA ALA A 171 -4.48 6.42 7.76
C ALA A 171 -3.32 6.09 6.79
N LEU A 172 -2.15 6.70 6.98
CA LEU A 172 -0.96 6.44 6.18
C LEU A 172 -0.48 4.99 6.32
N THR A 173 -0.53 4.43 7.53
CA THR A 173 -0.17 3.03 7.77
C THR A 173 -1.10 2.08 7.02
N ARG A 174 -2.42 2.34 7.01
CA ARG A 174 -3.38 1.55 6.23
C ARG A 174 -3.14 1.65 4.73
N GLN A 175 -2.87 2.85 4.21
CA GLN A 175 -2.54 3.03 2.78
C GLN A 175 -1.27 2.28 2.39
N LEU A 176 -0.24 2.33 3.24
CA LEU A 176 1.02 1.63 3.00
C LEU A 176 0.84 0.11 3.04
N GLN A 177 0.01 -0.40 3.95
CA GLN A 177 -0.34 -1.83 3.99
C GLN A 177 -1.09 -2.25 2.71
N GLN A 178 -2.09 -1.49 2.28
CA GLN A 178 -2.82 -1.76 1.03
C GLN A 178 -1.89 -1.75 -0.19
N ALA A 179 -0.96 -0.79 -0.27
CA ALA A 179 0.01 -0.73 -1.36
C ALA A 179 0.95 -1.95 -1.37
N ARG A 180 1.35 -2.45 -0.19
CA ARG A 180 2.15 -3.68 -0.08
C ARG A 180 1.37 -4.90 -0.55
N GLU A 181 0.14 -5.08 -0.08
CA GLU A 181 -0.74 -6.19 -0.50
C GLU A 181 -0.98 -6.16 -2.02
N GLN A 182 -1.27 -4.99 -2.59
CA GLN A 182 -1.40 -4.81 -4.05
C GLN A 182 -0.13 -5.17 -4.81
N PHE A 183 1.04 -4.78 -4.29
CA PHE A 183 2.31 -5.08 -4.91
C PHE A 183 2.65 -6.58 -4.86
N GLU A 184 2.36 -7.25 -3.75
CA GLU A 184 2.51 -8.71 -3.61
C GLU A 184 1.58 -9.45 -4.59
N HIS A 185 0.32 -9.03 -4.71
CA HIS A 185 -0.60 -9.59 -5.70
C HIS A 185 -0.12 -9.35 -7.14
N TYR A 186 0.40 -8.17 -7.45
CA TYR A 186 0.98 -7.88 -8.76
C TYR A 186 2.19 -8.78 -9.04
N GLN A 187 3.11 -8.93 -8.09
CA GLN A 187 4.27 -9.81 -8.24
C GLN A 187 3.85 -11.27 -8.47
N ALA A 188 2.92 -11.77 -7.67
CA ALA A 188 2.39 -13.12 -7.81
C ALA A 188 1.73 -13.34 -9.17
N SER A 189 0.91 -12.38 -9.63
CA SER A 189 0.25 -12.42 -10.93
C SER A 189 1.26 -12.43 -12.08
N VAL A 190 2.28 -11.56 -12.04
CA VAL A 190 3.34 -11.52 -13.06
C VAL A 190 4.18 -12.79 -13.05
N ALA A 191 4.48 -13.35 -11.87
CA ALA A 191 5.20 -14.60 -11.75
C ALA A 191 4.40 -15.76 -12.35
N GLN A 192 3.09 -15.83 -12.06
CA GLN A 192 2.18 -16.82 -12.63
C GLN A 192 2.09 -16.69 -14.15
N GLN A 193 1.87 -15.48 -14.66
CA GLN A 193 1.81 -15.21 -16.11
C GLN A 193 3.10 -15.68 -16.80
N ARG A 194 4.27 -15.36 -16.25
CA ARG A 194 5.56 -15.81 -16.81
C ARG A 194 5.73 -17.32 -16.76
N SER A 195 5.23 -17.97 -15.71
CA SER A 195 5.24 -19.44 -15.61
C SER A 195 4.36 -20.07 -16.70
N ASP A 196 3.14 -19.56 -16.87
CA ASP A 196 2.18 -20.04 -17.87
C ASP A 196 2.70 -19.83 -19.29
N GLU A 197 3.28 -18.65 -19.58
CA GLU A 197 3.93 -18.35 -20.86
C GLU A 197 5.10 -19.32 -21.14
N ARG A 198 5.96 -19.59 -20.14
CA ARG A 198 7.06 -20.57 -20.28
C ARG A 198 6.52 -21.96 -20.60
N GLN A 199 5.56 -22.45 -19.83
CA GLN A 199 4.95 -23.76 -20.08
C GLN A 199 4.31 -23.85 -21.46
N ALA A 200 3.60 -22.81 -21.91
CA ALA A 200 3.02 -22.77 -23.24
C ALA A 200 4.10 -22.81 -24.34
N THR A 201 5.20 -22.08 -24.16
CA THR A 201 6.33 -22.12 -25.12
C THR A 201 7.02 -23.47 -25.16
N GLU A 202 7.25 -24.09 -23.99
CA GLU A 202 7.86 -25.43 -23.89
C GLU A 202 6.97 -26.49 -24.56
N GLN A 203 5.66 -26.45 -24.33
CA GLN A 203 4.71 -27.35 -25.00
C GLN A 203 4.72 -27.16 -26.52
N ARG A 204 4.76 -25.91 -27.00
CA ARG A 204 4.84 -25.63 -28.44
C ARG A 204 6.16 -26.13 -29.03
N GLN A 205 7.27 -25.96 -28.32
CA GLN A 205 8.57 -26.47 -28.74
C GLN A 205 8.57 -28.00 -28.84
N GLN A 206 8.06 -28.70 -27.83
CA GLN A 206 7.95 -30.16 -27.83
C GLN A 206 7.09 -30.68 -29.01
N ARG A 207 5.97 -30.01 -29.30
CA ARG A 207 5.13 -30.34 -30.47
C ARG A 207 5.90 -30.20 -31.78
N LEU A 208 6.59 -29.07 -31.97
CA LEU A 208 7.40 -28.83 -33.17
C LEU A 208 8.56 -29.83 -33.28
N GLU A 209 9.22 -30.18 -32.17
CA GLU A 209 10.27 -31.21 -32.15
C GLU A 209 9.73 -32.58 -32.55
N HIS A 210 8.54 -32.95 -32.08
CA HIS A 210 7.87 -34.19 -32.48
C HIS A 210 7.49 -34.20 -33.97
N GLU A 211 6.89 -33.13 -34.47
CA GLU A 211 6.57 -32.98 -35.90
C GLU A 211 7.82 -33.05 -36.77
N LEU A 212 8.91 -32.39 -36.36
CA LEU A 212 10.18 -32.40 -37.06
C LEU A 212 10.80 -33.80 -37.07
N ALA A 213 10.74 -34.53 -35.96
CA ALA A 213 11.17 -35.92 -35.89
C ALA A 213 10.35 -36.83 -36.82
N ALA A 214 9.02 -36.67 -36.85
CA ALA A 214 8.14 -37.42 -37.74
C ALA A 214 8.43 -37.12 -39.23
N LEU A 215 8.65 -35.85 -39.57
CA LEU A 215 9.03 -35.43 -40.93
C LEU A 215 10.39 -36.01 -41.34
N ARG A 216 11.39 -36.01 -40.43
CA ARG A 216 12.70 -36.65 -40.68
C ARG A 216 12.56 -38.14 -40.94
N GLN A 217 11.75 -38.85 -40.16
CA GLN A 217 11.48 -40.28 -40.38
C GLN A 217 10.82 -40.53 -41.74
N ARG A 218 9.81 -39.72 -42.10
CA ARG A 218 9.14 -39.82 -43.40
C ARG A 218 10.10 -39.55 -44.56
N LEU A 219 10.99 -38.56 -44.42
CA LEU A 219 12.00 -38.25 -45.43
C LEU A 219 12.97 -39.43 -45.61
N LEU A 220 13.47 -40.02 -44.53
CA LEU A 220 14.35 -41.19 -44.58
C LEU A 220 13.66 -42.40 -45.26
N ALA A 221 12.38 -42.63 -44.95
CA ALA A 221 11.61 -43.68 -45.61
C ALA A 221 11.44 -43.42 -47.11
N GLN A 222 11.20 -42.17 -47.51
CA GLN A 222 11.14 -41.79 -48.93
C GLN A 222 12.50 -41.94 -49.63
N GLN A 223 13.59 -41.52 -48.99
CA GLN A 223 14.95 -41.70 -49.53
C GLN A 223 15.29 -43.19 -49.72
N THR A 224 14.92 -44.04 -48.77
CA THR A 224 15.11 -45.49 -48.86
C THR A 224 14.32 -46.06 -50.05
N ARG A 225 13.03 -45.69 -50.19
CA ARG A 225 12.18 -46.11 -51.31
C ARG A 225 12.71 -45.61 -52.67
N LEU A 226 13.23 -44.39 -52.73
CA LEU A 226 13.88 -43.87 -53.94
C LEU A 226 15.12 -44.70 -54.30
N GLY A 227 15.95 -45.05 -53.31
CA GLY A 227 17.10 -45.94 -53.53
C GLY A 227 16.70 -47.33 -54.04
N GLU A 228 15.64 -47.91 -53.48
CA GLU A 228 15.08 -49.20 -53.97
C GLU A 228 14.59 -49.10 -55.42
N LEU A 229 13.86 -48.03 -55.76
CA LEU A 229 13.39 -47.80 -57.13
C LEU A 229 14.55 -47.59 -58.11
N GLN A 230 15.58 -46.84 -57.72
CA GLN A 230 16.80 -46.66 -58.52
C GLN A 230 17.53 -48.00 -58.75
N ALA A 231 17.61 -48.85 -57.72
CA ALA A 231 18.20 -50.18 -57.86
C ALA A 231 17.37 -51.10 -58.77
N GLN A 232 16.04 -51.01 -58.73
CA GLN A 232 15.15 -51.72 -59.66
C GLN A 232 15.32 -51.22 -61.10
N GLU A 233 15.38 -49.90 -61.30
CA GLU A 233 15.64 -49.29 -62.60
C GLU A 233 16.97 -49.79 -63.18
N GLN A 234 18.05 -49.78 -62.40
CA GLN A 234 19.35 -50.32 -62.83
C GLN A 234 19.28 -51.80 -63.22
N ARG A 235 18.52 -52.62 -62.48
CA ARG A 235 18.33 -54.04 -62.83
C ARG A 235 17.58 -54.20 -64.14
N LEU A 236 16.49 -53.43 -64.34
CA LEU A 236 15.73 -53.46 -65.58
C LEU A 236 16.56 -53.02 -66.78
N VAL A 237 17.42 -52.00 -66.62
CA VAL A 237 18.37 -51.60 -67.66
C VAL A 237 19.35 -52.73 -67.98
N GLN A 238 19.94 -53.38 -66.97
CA GLN A 238 20.83 -54.52 -67.19
C GLN A 238 20.13 -55.70 -67.89
N ASP A 239 18.90 -56.01 -67.51
CA ASP A 239 18.11 -57.05 -68.15
C ASP A 239 17.72 -56.67 -69.59
N HIS A 240 17.42 -55.39 -69.84
CA HIS A 240 17.20 -54.86 -71.18
C HIS A 240 18.44 -55.02 -72.07
N ASP A 241 19.62 -54.58 -71.61
CA ASP A 241 20.88 -54.71 -72.35
C ASP A 241 21.20 -56.19 -72.64
N ARG A 242 20.94 -57.08 -71.68
CA ARG A 242 21.09 -58.54 -71.87
C ARG A 242 20.13 -59.06 -72.93
N LEU A 243 18.85 -58.71 -72.84
CA LEU A 243 17.84 -59.12 -73.81
C LEU A 243 18.16 -58.60 -75.21
N GLU A 244 18.59 -57.34 -75.33
CA GLU A 244 19.04 -56.75 -76.59
C GLU A 244 20.25 -57.51 -77.16
N SER A 245 21.25 -57.84 -76.33
CA SER A 245 22.39 -58.67 -76.75
C SER A 245 21.95 -60.07 -77.21
N THR A 246 21.03 -60.73 -76.49
CA THR A 246 20.48 -62.02 -76.92
C THR A 246 19.66 -61.91 -78.21
N LEU A 247 18.94 -60.81 -78.42
CA LEU A 247 18.21 -60.55 -79.65
C LEU A 247 19.18 -60.37 -80.83
N LEU A 248 20.22 -59.57 -80.67
CA LEU A 248 21.23 -59.35 -81.71
C LEU A 248 21.97 -60.65 -82.07
N THR A 249 22.35 -61.43 -81.06
CA THR A 249 23.00 -62.74 -81.28
C THR A 249 22.06 -63.74 -81.96
N THR A 250 20.81 -63.85 -81.53
CA THR A 250 19.82 -64.72 -82.19
C THR A 250 19.52 -64.28 -83.61
N GLN A 251 19.38 -62.97 -83.88
CA GLN A 251 19.25 -62.42 -85.24
C GLN A 251 20.46 -62.78 -86.11
N ALA A 252 21.68 -62.66 -85.58
CA ALA A 252 22.89 -63.05 -86.29
C ALA A 252 22.92 -64.56 -86.59
N THR A 253 22.54 -65.42 -85.64
CA THR A 253 22.45 -66.88 -85.88
C THR A 253 21.35 -67.25 -86.87
N LEU A 254 20.21 -66.53 -86.85
CA LEU A 254 19.13 -66.73 -87.81
C LEU A 254 19.59 -66.34 -89.22
N ALA A 255 20.25 -65.19 -89.37
CA ALA A 255 20.82 -64.77 -90.64
C ALA A 255 21.85 -65.79 -91.17
N GLN A 256 22.72 -66.31 -90.29
CA GLN A 256 23.64 -67.39 -90.65
C GLN A 256 22.90 -68.66 -91.09
N SER A 257 21.84 -69.06 -90.38
CA SER A 257 21.01 -70.21 -90.75
C SER A 257 20.26 -69.99 -92.07
N GLN A 258 19.81 -68.77 -92.37
CA GLN A 258 19.17 -68.41 -93.64
C GLN A 258 20.16 -68.54 -94.79
N ILE A 259 21.37 -67.99 -94.65
CA ILE A 259 22.44 -68.13 -95.65
C ILE A 259 22.78 -69.61 -95.85
N ALA A 260 22.91 -70.38 -94.76
CA ALA A 260 23.16 -71.82 -94.85
C ALA A 260 22.00 -72.55 -95.56
N HIS A 261 20.76 -72.18 -95.29
CA HIS A 261 19.57 -72.74 -95.94
C HIS A 261 19.53 -72.40 -97.43
N GLU A 262 19.79 -71.15 -97.82
CA GLU A 262 19.92 -70.74 -99.22
C GLU A 262 21.01 -71.53 -99.94
N HIS A 263 22.16 -71.74 -99.30
CA HIS A 263 23.23 -72.56 -99.85
C HIS A 263 22.80 -74.03 -100.06
N VAL A 264 22.08 -74.61 -99.09
CA VAL A 264 21.51 -75.97 -99.22
C VAL A 264 20.46 -76.03 -100.33
N LEU A 265 19.60 -75.01 -100.47
CA LEU A 265 18.63 -74.93 -101.56
C LEU A 265 19.32 -74.86 -102.93
N LEU A 266 20.37 -74.05 -103.06
CA LEU A 266 21.18 -74.00 -104.29
C LEU A 266 21.79 -75.36 -104.62
N GLN A 267 22.42 -76.02 -103.63
CA GLN A 267 22.95 -77.38 -103.79
C GLN A 267 21.86 -78.39 -104.17
N PHE A 268 20.67 -78.30 -103.57
CA PHE A 268 19.54 -79.15 -103.90
C PHE A 268 19.06 -78.92 -105.34
N THR A 269 18.96 -77.66 -105.78
CA THR A 269 18.58 -77.35 -107.17
C THR A 269 19.62 -77.83 -108.18
N ASP A 270 20.91 -77.72 -107.88
CA ASP A 270 21.99 -78.24 -108.73
C ASP A 270 21.93 -79.78 -108.80
N LEU A 271 21.72 -80.44 -107.65
CA LEU A 271 21.52 -81.89 -107.60
C LEU A 271 20.27 -82.32 -108.36
N GLN A 272 19.17 -81.57 -108.26
CA GLN A 272 17.93 -81.82 -109.01
C GLN A 272 18.15 -81.65 -110.52
N GLN A 273 18.89 -80.63 -110.95
CA GLN A 273 19.27 -80.45 -112.36
C GLN A 273 20.15 -81.59 -112.86
N SER A 274 21.13 -82.01 -112.06
CA SER A 274 21.98 -83.18 -112.35
C SER A 274 21.15 -84.47 -112.45
N HIS A 275 20.19 -84.67 -111.54
CA HIS A 275 19.25 -85.79 -111.58
C HIS A 275 18.39 -85.75 -112.85
N GLN A 276 17.80 -84.62 -113.19
CA GLN A 276 17.02 -84.46 -114.44
C GLN A 276 17.87 -84.71 -115.68
N ALA A 277 19.12 -84.25 -115.71
CA ALA A 277 20.04 -84.54 -116.81
C ALA A 277 20.37 -86.04 -116.91
N LEU A 278 20.53 -86.72 -115.76
CA LEU A 278 20.69 -88.17 -115.68
C LEU A 278 19.43 -88.90 -116.16
N GLU A 279 18.23 -88.49 -115.75
CA GLU A 279 16.96 -89.04 -116.22
C GLU A 279 16.78 -88.85 -117.73
N GLN A 280 17.08 -87.67 -118.26
CA GLN A 280 17.06 -87.42 -119.71
C GLN A 280 18.06 -88.31 -120.45
N ARG A 281 19.30 -88.46 -119.93
CA ARG A 281 20.28 -89.39 -120.50
C ARG A 281 19.82 -90.84 -120.42
N HIS A 282 19.17 -91.23 -119.33
CA HIS A 282 18.60 -92.56 -119.17
C HIS A 282 17.47 -92.79 -120.18
N GLY A 283 16.53 -91.86 -120.32
CA GLY A 283 15.44 -91.92 -121.31
C GLY A 283 15.94 -91.94 -122.76
N GLN A 284 16.96 -91.14 -123.10
CA GLN A 284 17.64 -91.22 -124.39
C GLN A 284 18.34 -92.58 -124.59
N GLY A 285 18.92 -93.13 -123.52
CA GLY A 285 19.49 -94.47 -123.50
C GLY A 285 18.45 -95.55 -123.76
N GLU A 286 17.29 -95.49 -123.09
CA GLU A 286 16.16 -96.41 -123.29
C GLU A 286 15.58 -96.30 -124.70
N GLN A 287 15.45 -95.10 -125.26
CA GLN A 287 15.02 -94.91 -126.65
C GLN A 287 16.01 -95.56 -127.63
N ARG A 288 17.32 -95.33 -127.47
CA ARG A 288 18.34 -96.01 -128.28
C ARG A 288 18.29 -97.53 -128.12
N LEU A 289 18.00 -98.03 -126.92
CA LEU A 289 17.80 -99.45 -126.65
C LEU A 289 16.54 -99.99 -127.33
N ALA A 290 15.45 -99.23 -127.36
CA ALA A 290 14.23 -99.59 -128.06
C ALA A 290 14.43 -99.58 -129.58
N GLU A 291 15.11 -98.58 -130.13
CA GLU A 291 15.49 -98.48 -131.54
C GLU A 291 16.39 -99.64 -131.96
N THR A 292 17.40 -99.99 -131.15
CA THR A 292 18.25 -101.16 -131.44
C THR A 292 17.46 -102.46 -131.33
N ARG A 293 16.57 -102.61 -130.35
CA ARG A 293 15.66 -103.78 -130.25
C ARG A 293 14.72 -103.88 -131.44
N THR A 294 14.15 -102.78 -131.93
CA THR A 294 13.28 -102.80 -133.11
C THR A 294 14.08 -103.09 -134.38
N TYR A 295 15.28 -102.51 -134.52
CA TYR A 295 16.21 -102.83 -135.62
C TYR A 295 16.60 -104.32 -135.62
N LEU A 296 16.80 -104.89 -134.42
CA LEU A 296 17.13 -106.30 -134.23
C LEU A 296 15.92 -107.21 -134.52
N ALA A 297 14.72 -106.83 -134.06
CA ALA A 297 13.47 -107.54 -134.37
C ALA A 297 13.13 -107.52 -135.88
N VAL A 298 13.41 -106.41 -136.58
CA VAL A 298 13.28 -106.33 -138.04
C VAL A 298 14.29 -107.27 -138.71
N ASN A 299 15.55 -107.26 -138.29
CA ASN A 299 16.57 -108.19 -138.81
C ASN A 299 16.23 -109.65 -138.53
N GLU A 300 15.69 -109.98 -137.36
CA GLU A 300 15.23 -111.33 -137.01
C GLU A 300 14.06 -111.76 -137.89
N ARG A 301 13.13 -110.85 -138.19
CA ARG A 301 11.99 -111.11 -139.08
C ARG A 301 12.39 -111.22 -140.55
N GLU A 302 13.36 -110.43 -140.99
CA GLU A 302 13.99 -110.60 -142.30
C GLU A 302 14.73 -111.95 -142.38
N ARG A 303 15.47 -112.34 -141.33
CA ARG A 303 16.10 -113.66 -141.22
C ARG A 303 15.08 -114.80 -141.23
N SER A 304 13.97 -114.68 -140.51
CA SER A 304 12.93 -115.72 -140.49
C SER A 304 12.25 -115.86 -141.84
N LEU A 305 11.95 -114.75 -142.53
CA LEU A 305 11.40 -114.77 -143.90
C LEU A 305 12.37 -115.38 -144.91
N LEU A 306 13.67 -115.08 -144.79
CA LEU A 306 14.71 -115.71 -145.60
C LEU A 306 14.82 -117.21 -145.31
N ALA A 307 14.76 -117.63 -144.03
CA ALA A 307 14.77 -119.03 -143.63
C ALA A 307 13.52 -119.79 -144.10
N GLU A 308 12.34 -119.16 -144.05
CA GLU A 308 11.09 -119.74 -144.52
C GLU A 308 11.10 -119.93 -146.04
N ARG A 309 11.58 -118.93 -146.79
CA ARG A 309 11.85 -119.06 -148.24
C ARG A 309 12.85 -120.19 -148.53
N LEU A 310 13.91 -120.31 -147.74
CA LEU A 310 14.89 -121.39 -147.89
C LEU A 310 14.23 -122.75 -147.70
N SER A 311 13.41 -122.92 -146.65
CA SER A 311 12.68 -124.17 -146.40
C SER A 311 11.65 -124.48 -147.48
N GLN A 312 11.00 -123.47 -148.06
CA GLN A 312 10.08 -123.64 -149.19
C GLN A 312 10.84 -124.10 -150.45
N THR A 313 12.02 -123.55 -150.71
CA THR A 313 12.86 -124.02 -151.83
C THR A 313 13.41 -125.43 -151.60
N GLU A 314 13.76 -125.77 -150.36
CA GLU A 314 14.21 -127.11 -149.99
C GLU A 314 13.07 -128.14 -150.09
N SER A 315 11.84 -127.78 -149.68
CA SER A 315 10.67 -128.66 -149.81
C SER A 315 10.30 -128.87 -151.29
N GLN A 316 10.36 -127.83 -152.12
CA GLN A 316 10.17 -127.94 -153.57
C GLN A 316 11.25 -128.83 -154.23
N LEU A 317 12.51 -128.71 -153.81
CA LEU A 317 13.59 -129.60 -154.26
C LEU A 317 13.37 -131.04 -153.83
N SER A 318 12.89 -131.27 -152.60
CA SER A 318 12.58 -132.61 -152.10
C SER A 318 11.39 -133.23 -152.83
N GLN A 319 10.35 -132.45 -153.16
CA GLN A 319 9.20 -132.88 -153.95
C GLN A 319 9.60 -133.29 -155.36
N LEU A 320 10.40 -132.48 -156.04
CA LEU A 320 10.97 -132.81 -157.35
C LEU A 320 11.89 -134.05 -157.30
N ALA A 321 12.62 -134.24 -156.20
CA ALA A 321 13.44 -135.44 -156.01
C ALA A 321 12.57 -136.71 -155.84
N THR A 322 11.47 -136.64 -155.09
CA THR A 322 10.49 -137.74 -154.97
C THR A 322 9.75 -138.02 -156.27
N GLU A 323 9.35 -137.00 -157.04
CA GLU A 323 8.73 -137.17 -158.36
C GLU A 323 9.69 -137.83 -159.35
N LYS A 324 10.97 -137.42 -159.36
CA LYS A 324 12.00 -138.08 -160.16
C LYS A 324 12.17 -139.55 -159.75
N GLN A 325 12.13 -139.86 -158.45
CA GLN A 325 12.29 -141.23 -157.96
C GLN A 325 11.10 -142.13 -158.33
N LEU A 326 9.87 -141.58 -158.30
CA LEU A 326 8.65 -142.23 -158.78
C LEU A 326 8.71 -142.53 -160.30
N LEU A 327 9.15 -141.55 -161.11
CA LEU A 327 9.31 -141.75 -162.56
C LEU A 327 10.39 -142.78 -162.92
N VAL A 328 11.41 -142.94 -162.08
CA VAL A 328 12.44 -143.99 -162.23
C VAL A 328 11.89 -145.36 -161.81
N GLN A 329 11.04 -145.42 -160.79
CA GLN A 329 10.36 -146.65 -160.38
C GLN A 329 9.35 -147.14 -161.43
N ASP A 330 8.60 -146.22 -162.04
CA ASP A 330 7.65 -146.54 -163.11
C ASP A 330 8.37 -147.03 -164.40
N ASN A 331 9.56 -146.48 -164.70
CA ASN A 331 10.42 -147.00 -165.77
C ASN A 331 10.98 -148.40 -165.47
N ALA A 332 11.29 -148.69 -164.21
CA ALA A 332 11.76 -150.02 -163.79
C ALA A 332 10.64 -151.07 -163.89
N VAL A 333 9.39 -150.71 -163.58
CA VAL A 333 8.23 -151.60 -163.72
C VAL A 333 7.92 -151.86 -165.20
N LEU A 334 7.91 -150.83 -166.06
CA LEU A 334 7.67 -150.99 -167.50
C LEU A 334 8.77 -151.79 -168.21
N SER A 335 10.03 -151.71 -167.76
CA SER A 335 11.13 -152.51 -168.29
C SER A 335 11.12 -153.96 -167.82
N SER A 336 10.63 -154.25 -166.60
CA SER A 336 10.44 -155.62 -166.11
C SER A 336 9.31 -156.36 -166.86
N GLN A 337 8.21 -155.67 -167.19
CA GLN A 337 7.10 -156.24 -167.94
C GLN A 337 7.45 -156.53 -169.42
N LEU A 338 8.42 -155.82 -169.98
CA LEU A 338 9.00 -156.09 -171.30
C LEU A 338 9.99 -157.27 -171.32
N ALA A 339 10.54 -157.66 -170.16
CA ALA A 339 11.48 -158.78 -170.03
C ALA A 339 10.78 -160.13 -169.82
N GLU A 340 9.67 -160.19 -169.08
CA GLU A 340 8.97 -161.46 -168.81
C GLU A 340 8.17 -162.01 -170.01
N SER A 341 7.74 -161.17 -170.96
CA SER A 341 7.03 -161.65 -172.16
C SER A 341 7.93 -162.18 -173.27
N ARG A 342 9.26 -162.11 -173.13
CA ARG A 342 10.24 -162.62 -174.13
C ARG A 342 10.84 -163.99 -173.79
N ALA A 343 10.43 -164.64 -172.70
CA ALA A 343 11.10 -165.85 -172.20
C ALA A 343 10.36 -167.20 -172.38
N MET A 344 9.21 -167.29 -173.08
CA MET A 344 8.63 -168.60 -173.41
C MET A 344 7.92 -168.67 -174.76
N LYS A 345 8.61 -169.23 -175.74
CA LYS A 345 8.18 -170.33 -176.64
C LYS A 345 9.46 -171.10 -177.00
N PRO A 346 9.50 -172.44 -177.23
CA PRO A 346 8.46 -173.23 -177.93
C PRO A 346 8.32 -174.73 -177.52
N LYS A 347 7.23 -175.41 -177.93
CA LYS A 347 7.20 -176.86 -178.27
C LYS A 347 5.93 -177.23 -179.06
N THR A 348 6.12 -178.14 -180.00
CA THR A 348 5.25 -178.78 -181.01
C THR A 348 4.10 -179.63 -180.45
N CYS A 349 2.89 -179.50 -181.01
CA CYS A 349 2.08 -180.52 -181.71
C CYS A 349 0.81 -179.87 -182.27
#